data_AF-A0A1C5F1P1-F1
#
_entry.id   AF-A0A1C5F1P1-F1
#
_cell.length_a   1.000
_cell.length_b   1.000
_cell.length_c   1.000
_cell.angle_alpha   90.00
_cell.angle_beta   90.00
_cell.angle_gamma   90.00
#
_symmetry.space_group_name_H-M   'P 1'
#
loop_
_entity.id
_entity.type
_entity.pdbx_description
1 polymer ?
#
loop_
_entity_poly.entity_id
_entity_poly.type
_entity_poly.pdbx_seq_one_letter_code
_entity_poly.pdbx_strand_id
1 'polypeptide(L)'
;MHVPTLQHVRQLTDSDFTKEDVAEFHRLMTALLAACKTTVDHYAVEGVYAPSASGLFEQFGETMQAITEVSRRLNQTRSGIRRIAGRARERLYVCDTRLD
;
A
#
# COMPACT_ATOMS: atom_id res chain seq x y z
N MET A 1 4.31 40.42 -10.39
CA MET A 1 3.86 39.03 -10.18
C MET A 1 5.09 38.15 -10.12
N HIS A 2 5.45 37.66 -8.94
CA HIS A 2 6.55 36.71 -8.77
C HIS A 2 5.97 35.31 -8.98
N VAL A 3 6.33 34.65 -10.09
CA VAL A 3 5.97 33.26 -10.34
C VAL A 3 6.93 32.41 -9.51
N PRO A 4 6.47 31.57 -8.57
CA PRO A 4 7.36 30.70 -7.83
C PRO A 4 7.97 29.73 -8.86
N THR A 5 9.29 29.76 -8.97
CA THR A 5 10.05 28.77 -9.73
C THR A 5 9.68 27.41 -9.13
N LEU A 6 9.01 26.55 -9.91
CA LEU A 6 8.80 25.15 -9.54
C LEU A 6 10.18 24.55 -9.28
N GLN A 7 10.59 24.46 -8.02
CA GLN A 7 11.76 23.70 -7.62
C GLN A 7 11.64 22.33 -8.30
N HIS A 8 12.65 21.98 -9.09
CA HIS A 8 12.75 20.65 -9.66
C HIS A 8 12.54 19.65 -8.53
N VAL A 9 11.41 18.92 -8.55
CA VAL A 9 11.18 17.84 -7.61
C VAL A 9 12.22 16.79 -7.96
N ARG A 10 13.36 16.85 -7.27
CA ARG A 10 14.44 15.90 -7.39
C ARG A 10 13.83 14.51 -7.20
N GLN A 11 14.03 13.65 -8.20
CA GLN A 11 13.53 12.28 -8.12
C GLN A 11 14.25 11.57 -6.97
N LEU A 12 13.49 10.83 -6.17
CA LEU A 12 14.07 9.96 -5.15
C LEU A 12 14.92 8.89 -5.82
N THR A 13 16.03 8.59 -5.18
CA THR A 13 16.95 7.50 -5.49
C THR A 13 16.95 6.49 -4.35
N ASP A 14 17.53 5.31 -4.57
CA ASP A 14 17.60 4.27 -3.54
C ASP A 14 18.35 4.73 -2.28
N SER A 15 19.32 5.63 -2.42
CA SER A 15 20.07 6.20 -1.29
C SER A 15 19.25 7.09 -0.37
N ASP A 16 18.07 7.55 -0.78
CA ASP A 16 17.20 8.41 0.03
C ASP A 16 16.34 7.61 1.04
N PHE A 17 16.33 6.28 0.93
CA PHE A 17 15.61 5.37 1.83
C PHE A 17 16.55 4.78 2.88
N THR A 18 16.09 4.71 4.13
CA THR A 18 16.86 4.02 5.18
C THR A 18 16.56 2.53 5.21
N LYS A 19 17.38 1.77 5.94
CA LYS A 19 17.12 0.34 6.17
C LYS A 19 15.76 0.12 6.84
N GLU A 20 15.35 1.01 7.73
CA GLU A 20 14.04 0.96 8.40
C GLU A 20 12.89 1.16 7.41
N ASP A 21 13.04 2.05 6.42
CA ASP A 21 12.02 2.25 5.37
C ASP A 21 11.85 0.99 4.52
N VAL A 22 12.96 0.37 4.13
CA VAL A 22 12.96 -0.90 3.37
C VAL A 22 12.31 -2.02 4.21
N ALA A 23 12.66 -2.11 5.49
CA ALA A 23 12.06 -3.08 6.41
C ALA A 23 10.56 -2.84 6.62
N GLU A 24 10.11 -1.59 6.70
CA GLU A 24 8.68 -1.25 6.75
C GLU A 24 7.97 -1.63 5.44
N PHE A 25 8.57 -1.33 4.29
CA PHE A 25 8.04 -1.73 2.99
C PHE A 25 7.85 -3.26 2.90
N HIS A 26 8.86 -4.04 3.28
CA HIS A 26 8.75 -5.50 3.31
C HIS A 26 7.65 -5.97 4.26
N ARG A 27 7.53 -5.38 5.46
CA ARG A 27 6.45 -5.71 6.40
C ARG A 27 5.06 -5.41 5.81
N LEU A 28 4.89 -4.27 5.13
CA LEU A 28 3.63 -3.90 4.49
C LEU A 28 3.25 -4.86 3.36
N MET A 29 4.22 -5.28 2.54
CA MET A 29 3.99 -6.24 1.47
C MET A 29 3.70 -7.64 2.01
N THR A 30 4.45 -8.11 3.00
CA THR A 30 4.18 -9.38 3.69
C THR A 30 2.78 -9.40 4.29
N ALA A 31 2.35 -8.31 4.95
CA ALA A 31 1.01 -8.20 5.50
C ALA A 31 -0.09 -8.23 4.42
N LEU A 32 0.14 -7.59 3.28
CA LEU A 32 -0.79 -7.63 2.14
C LEU A 32 -0.92 -9.05 1.58
N LEU A 33 0.21 -9.72 1.33
CA LEU A 33 0.23 -11.09 0.80
C LEU A 33 -0.41 -12.09 1.75
N ALA A 34 -0.15 -11.96 3.06
CA ALA A 34 -0.79 -12.77 4.07
C ALA A 34 -2.31 -12.56 4.08
N ALA A 35 -2.79 -11.31 3.99
CA ALA A 35 -4.22 -11.04 3.92
C ALA A 35 -4.87 -11.63 2.65
N CYS A 36 -4.24 -11.48 1.49
CA CYS A 36 -4.72 -12.12 0.25
C CYS A 36 -4.79 -13.64 0.39
N LYS A 37 -3.78 -14.26 1.02
CA LYS A 37 -3.80 -15.70 1.31
C LYS A 37 -4.98 -16.07 2.20
N THR A 38 -5.22 -15.34 3.29
CA THR A 38 -6.38 -15.57 4.16
C THR A 38 -7.70 -15.43 3.41
N THR A 39 -7.83 -14.44 2.52
CA THR A 39 -9.02 -14.29 1.68
C THR A 39 -9.20 -15.49 0.75
N VAL A 40 -8.13 -15.98 0.12
CA VAL A 40 -8.18 -17.19 -0.71
C VAL A 40 -8.58 -18.41 0.12
N ASP A 41 -7.93 -18.63 1.27
CA ASP A 41 -8.21 -19.75 2.16
C ASP A 41 -9.67 -19.74 2.65
N HIS A 42 -10.31 -18.57 2.74
CA HIS A 42 -11.70 -18.42 3.18
C HIS A 42 -12.74 -18.55 2.05
N TYR A 43 -12.50 -17.93 0.90
CA TYR A 43 -13.49 -17.81 -0.18
C TYR A 43 -13.20 -18.68 -1.41
N ALA A 44 -12.00 -19.27 -1.52
CA ALA A 44 -11.57 -20.01 -2.69
C ALA A 44 -10.93 -21.35 -2.32
N VAL A 45 -11.79 -22.33 -2.00
CA VAL A 45 -11.39 -23.70 -1.71
C VAL A 45 -10.79 -24.34 -2.97
N GLU A 46 -9.60 -24.91 -2.85
CA GLU A 46 -8.86 -25.53 -3.97
C GLU A 46 -8.63 -24.57 -5.17
N GLY A 47 -8.59 -23.26 -4.91
CA GLY A 47 -8.38 -22.25 -5.95
C GLY A 47 -9.62 -21.90 -6.76
N VAL A 48 -10.79 -22.42 -6.38
CA VAL A 48 -12.08 -22.11 -7.01
C VAL A 48 -12.90 -21.27 -6.05
N TYR A 49 -13.39 -20.12 -6.52
CA TYR A 49 -14.32 -19.31 -5.75
C TYR A 49 -15.59 -20.12 -5.43
N ALA A 50 -15.83 -20.34 -4.15
CA ALA A 50 -16.88 -21.21 -3.64
C ALA A 50 -17.56 -20.49 -2.46
N PRO A 51 -18.53 -19.61 -2.74
CA PRO A 51 -19.23 -18.88 -1.70
C PRO A 51 -19.98 -19.87 -0.80
N SER A 52 -19.95 -19.61 0.50
CA SER A 52 -20.60 -20.44 1.52
C SER A 52 -22.13 -20.31 1.50
N ALA A 53 -22.65 -19.18 1.02
CA ALA A 53 -24.07 -18.94 0.91
C ALA A 53 -24.74 -19.74 -0.23
N SER A 54 -25.93 -20.27 0.04
CA SER A 54 -26.72 -21.03 -0.94
C SER A 54 -27.58 -20.13 -1.84
N GLY A 55 -28.02 -18.96 -1.35
CA GLY A 55 -28.83 -18.02 -2.11
C GLY A 55 -28.00 -17.01 -2.91
N LEU A 56 -28.37 -16.74 -4.16
CA LEU A 56 -27.64 -15.80 -5.02
C LEU A 56 -27.50 -14.38 -4.42
N PHE A 57 -28.53 -13.89 -3.73
CA PHE A 57 -28.48 -12.59 -3.06
C PHE A 57 -27.45 -12.55 -1.93
N GLU A 58 -27.39 -13.62 -1.14
CA GLU A 58 -26.42 -13.78 -0.06
C GLU A 58 -25.00 -13.94 -0.60
N GLN A 59 -24.83 -14.69 -1.70
CA GLN A 59 -23.56 -14.80 -2.42
C GLN A 59 -23.05 -13.45 -2.91
N PHE A 60 -23.93 -12.54 -3.38
CA PHE A 60 -23.51 -11.17 -3.70
C PHE A 60 -23.01 -10.43 -2.47
N GLY A 61 -23.71 -10.56 -1.33
CA GLY A 61 -23.27 -9.97 -0.06
C GLY A 61 -21.89 -10.48 0.36
N GLU A 62 -21.68 -11.80 0.34
CA GLU A 62 -20.42 -12.47 0.64
C GLU A 62 -19.29 -12.01 -0.30
N THR A 63 -19.58 -11.93 -1.61
CA THR A 63 -18.63 -11.43 -2.62
C THR A 63 -18.21 -9.99 -2.31
N MET A 64 -19.17 -9.12 -1.97
CA MET A 64 -18.88 -7.73 -1.64
C MET A 64 -18.07 -7.58 -0.35
N GLN A 65 -18.25 -8.48 0.62
CA GLN A 65 -17.42 -8.53 1.82
C GLN A 65 -15.97 -8.90 1.49
N ALA A 66 -15.75 -9.94 0.69
CA ALA A 66 -14.42 -10.34 0.22
C ALA A 66 -13.69 -9.19 -0.50
N ILE A 67 -14.38 -8.53 -1.44
CA ILE A 67 -13.84 -7.36 -2.17
C ILE A 67 -13.48 -6.23 -1.21
N THR A 68 -14.36 -5.94 -0.24
CA THR A 68 -14.15 -4.87 0.75
C THR A 68 -12.91 -5.14 1.60
N GLU A 69 -12.72 -6.38 2.03
CA GLU A 69 -11.57 -6.76 2.84
C GLU A 69 -10.24 -6.60 2.09
N VAL A 70 -10.17 -7.13 0.86
CA VAL A 70 -8.98 -6.99 0.01
C VAL A 70 -8.70 -5.52 -0.29
N SER A 71 -9.73 -4.75 -0.63
CA SER A 71 -9.62 -3.31 -0.91
C SER A 71 -9.09 -2.53 0.29
N ARG A 72 -9.58 -2.85 1.50
CA ARG A 72 -9.12 -2.22 2.74
C ARG A 72 -7.63 -2.48 2.96
N ARG A 73 -7.17 -3.72 2.77
CA ARG A 73 -5.76 -4.08 2.94
C ARG A 73 -4.87 -3.41 1.90
N LEU A 74 -5.28 -3.40 0.63
CA LEU A 74 -4.59 -2.67 -0.44
C LEU A 74 -4.45 -1.18 -0.13
N ASN A 75 -5.51 -0.54 0.37
CA ASN A 75 -5.48 0.88 0.70
C ASN A 75 -4.57 1.19 1.89
N GLN A 76 -4.53 0.30 2.90
CA GLN A 76 -3.60 0.41 4.02
C GLN A 76 -2.15 0.33 3.55
N THR A 77 -1.82 -0.68 2.73
CA THR A 77 -0.48 -0.88 2.16
C THR A 77 -0.06 0.30 1.29
N ARG A 78 -0.92 0.76 0.36
CA ARG A 78 -0.65 1.96 -0.47
C ARG A 78 -0.39 3.20 0.38
N SER A 79 -1.18 3.40 1.43
CA SER A 79 -1.00 4.54 2.34
C SER A 79 0.29 4.44 3.14
N GLY A 80 0.73 3.23 3.51
CA GLY A 80 2.03 2.99 4.13
C GLY A 80 3.20 3.31 3.18
N ILE A 81 3.13 2.80 1.94
CA ILE A 81 4.15 3.05 0.90
C ILE A 81 4.27 4.56 0.61
N ARG A 82 3.14 5.27 0.51
CA ARG A 82 3.14 6.74 0.32
C ARG A 82 3.82 7.47 1.48
N ARG A 83 3.60 7.02 2.73
CA ARG A 83 4.26 7.59 3.91
C ARG A 83 5.77 7.36 3.88
N ILE A 84 6.23 6.16 3.51
CA ILE A 84 7.65 5.86 3.33
C ILE A 84 8.28 6.83 2.30
N ALA A 85 7.65 6.97 1.13
CA ALA A 85 8.12 7.90 0.10
C ALA A 85 8.03 9.38 0.53
N GLY A 86 7.08 9.73 1.40
CA GLY A 86 6.98 11.06 2.00
C GLY A 86 8.18 11.38 2.89
N ARG A 87 8.53 10.47 3.82
CA ARG A 87 9.69 10.63 4.70
C ARG A 87 11.01 10.72 3.93
N ALA A 88 11.16 9.94 2.86
CA ALA A 88 12.34 10.03 2.00
C ALA A 88 12.48 11.43 1.37
N ARG A 89 11.37 12.01 0.87
CA ARG A 89 11.37 13.38 0.34
C ARG A 89 11.67 14.42 1.41
N GLU A 90 11.08 14.31 2.60
CA GLU A 90 11.35 15.23 3.71
C GLU A 90 12.84 15.26 4.06
N ARG A 91 13.51 14.09 4.15
CA ARG A 91 14.95 14.04 4.40
C ARG A 91 15.78 14.68 3.29
N LEU A 92 15.36 14.53 2.04
CA LEU A 92 16.02 15.16 0.89
C LEU A 92 15.95 16.69 0.98
N TYR A 93 14.76 17.27 1.25
CA TYR A 93 14.59 18.72 1.40
C TYR A 93 15.35 19.30 2.61
N VAL A 94 15.42 18.56 3.72
CA VAL A 94 16.19 18.98 4.92
C VAL A 94 17.69 18.96 4.65
N CYS A 95 18.20 18.08 3.78
CA CYS A 95 19.61 18.09 3.39
C CYS A 95 19.93 19.28 2.46
N ASP A 96 19.05 19.59 1.51
CA ASP A 96 19.26 20.70 0.57
C ASP A 96 19.28 22.07 1.28
N THR A 97 18.41 22.29 2.27
CA THR A 97 18.35 23.54 3.06
C THR A 97 19.51 23.77 4.03
N ARG A 98 20.41 22.78 4.22
CA ARG A 98 21.64 22.93 5.03
C ARG A 98 22.88 23.29 4.21
N LEU A 99 22.76 23.29 2.88
CA LEU A 99 23.85 23.61 1.95
C LEU A 99 23.73 25.04 1.40
N ASP A 100 22.65 25.74 1.72
CA ASP A 100 22.42 27.18 1.51
C ASP A 100 22.74 27.98 2.80
#